data_AF-A0A9D4LPF0-F1
#
_entry.id   AF-A0A9D4LPF0-F1
#
_cell.length_a   1.000
_cell.length_b   1.000
_cell.length_c   1.000
_cell.angle_alpha   90.00
_cell.angle_beta   90.00
_cell.angle_gamma   90.00
#
_symmetry.space_group_name_H-M   'P 1'
#
loop_
_entity.id
_entity.type
_entity.pdbx_description
1 polymer ?
#
loop_
_entity_poly.entity_id
_entity_poly.type
_entity_poly.pdbx_seq_one_letter_code
_entity_poly.pdbx_strand_id
1 'polypeptide(L)' 'MIKETMDKKFGASWHAVVGEGFGFELTHEMKNLLYMFFGGNMAICVWKCS' A
#
# COMPACT_ATOMS: atom_id res chain seq x y z
N MET A 1 8.92 0.13 7.60
CA MET A 1 8.39 -1.23 7.92
C MET A 1 7.54 -1.84 6.80
N ILE A 2 6.34 -1.36 6.46
CA ILE A 2 5.47 -2.01 5.44
C ILE A 2 6.18 -2.07 4.07
N LYS A 3 6.50 -0.90 3.49
CA LYS A 3 7.24 -0.80 2.21
C LYS A 3 8.48 -1.68 2.19
N GLU A 4 9.40 -1.48 3.14
CA GLU A 4 10.68 -2.20 3.18
C GLU A 4 10.50 -3.71 3.29
N THR A 5 9.51 -4.17 4.05
CA THR A 5 9.22 -5.61 4.19
C THR A 5 8.67 -6.18 2.89
N MET A 6 7.76 -5.45 2.23
CA MET A 6 7.20 -5.85 0.95
C MET A 6 8.27 -5.86 -0.14
N ASP A 7 9.12 -4.83 -0.20
CA ASP A 7 10.28 -4.77 -1.10
C ASP A 7 11.21 -5.96 -0.90
N LYS A 8 11.53 -6.29 0.37
CA LYS A 8 12.42 -7.40 0.69
C LYS A 8 11.83 -8.77 0.36
N LYS A 9 10.51 -8.96 0.51
CA LYS A 9 9.85 -10.26 0.31
C LYS A 9 9.36 -10.48 -1.12
N PHE A 10 8.86 -9.44 -1.78
CA PHE A 10 8.13 -9.52 -3.04
C PHE A 10 8.78 -8.67 -4.15
N GLY A 11 10.01 -8.19 -3.91
CA GLY A 11 10.77 -7.33 -4.80
C GLY A 11 10.26 -5.90 -4.82
N ALA A 12 11.18 -4.94 -4.99
CA ALA A 12 10.83 -3.54 -5.19
C ALA A 12 9.96 -3.33 -6.47
N SER A 13 9.18 -2.25 -6.61
CA SER A 13 9.05 -1.10 -5.70
C SER A 13 7.64 -0.97 -5.11
N TRP A 14 7.51 -1.30 -3.83
CA TRP A 14 6.27 -1.13 -3.08
C TRP A 14 6.15 0.27 -2.49
N HIS A 15 4.91 0.72 -2.32
CA HIS A 15 4.54 1.98 -1.72
C HIS A 15 3.41 1.72 -0.72
N ALA A 16 3.36 2.55 0.33
CA ALA A 16 2.32 2.43 1.36
C ALA A 16 1.95 3.81 1.90
N VAL A 17 0.65 4.03 2.11
CA VAL A 17 0.07 5.19 2.79
C VAL A 17 -0.84 4.68 3.90
N VAL A 18 -0.71 5.27 5.09
CA VAL A 18 -1.53 4.95 6.26
C VAL A 18 -2.02 6.25 6.89
N GLY A 19 -3.31 6.34 7.16
CA GLY A 19 -3.88 7.54 7.78
C GLY A 19 -5.39 7.45 8.00
N GLU A 20 -5.92 8.41 8.78
CA GLU A 20 -7.36 8.51 9.08
C GLU A 20 -8.17 9.14 7.93
N GLY A 21 -7.51 9.88 7.04
CA GLY A 21 -8.14 10.51 5.90
C GLY A 21 -7.15 10.80 4.78
N PHE A 22 -7.31 10.13 3.65
CA PHE A 22 -6.60 10.42 2.41
C PHE A 22 -7.42 9.96 1.20
N GLY A 23 -7.17 10.59 0.05
CA GLY A 23 -7.57 10.09 -1.26
C GLY A 23 -6.33 9.67 -2.05
N PHE A 24 -6.49 8.77 -3.01
CA PHE A 24 -5.40 8.38 -3.89
C PHE A 24 -5.89 8.12 -5.32
N GLU A 25 -5.07 8.53 -6.29
CA GLU A 25 -5.16 8.16 -7.69
C GLU A 25 -3.76 7.71 -8.10
N LEU A 26 -3.61 6.45 -8.51
CA LEU A 26 -2.31 5.85 -8.77
C LEU A 26 -2.40 4.76 -9.83
N THR A 27 -1.29 4.56 -10.53
CA THR A 27 -1.07 3.41 -11.40
C THR A 27 -0.35 2.33 -10.62
N HIS A 28 -0.83 1.09 -10.70
CA HIS A 28 -0.23 -0.05 -10.00
C HIS A 28 -0.16 -1.28 -10.92
N GLU A 29 0.69 -2.24 -10.57
CA GLU A 29 0.67 -3.56 -11.21
C GLU A 29 -0.64 -4.30 -10.91
N MET A 30 -1.15 -5.05 -11.89
CA MET A 30 -2.39 -5.80 -11.74
C MET A 30 -2.24 -6.83 -10.60
N LYS A 31 -3.25 -6.91 -9.71
CA LYS A 31 -3.28 -7.76 -8.49
C LYS A 31 -2.34 -7.35 -7.35
N ASN A 32 -1.56 -6.27 -7.49
CA ASN A 32 -0.67 -5.77 -6.43
C ASN A 32 -1.19 -4.45 -5.82
N LEU A 33 -2.48 -4.42 -5.46
CA LEU A 33 -3.10 -3.33 -4.69
C LEU A 33 -3.87 -3.94 -3.51
N LEU A 34 -3.60 -3.43 -2.30
CA LEU A 34 -4.36 -3.72 -1.09
C LEU A 34 -4.84 -2.41 -0.48
N TYR A 35 -6.16 -2.27 -0.34
CA TYR A 35 -6.80 -1.19 0.40
C TYR A 35 -7.67 -1.79 1.50
N MET A 36 -7.38 -1.45 2.75
CA MET A 36 -8.08 -2.00 3.92
C MET A 36 -8.16 -1.00 5.08
N PHE A 37 -9.05 -1.28 6.03
CA PHE A 37 -9.16 -0.53 7.27
C PHE A 37 -8.68 -1.38 8.46
N PHE A 38 -7.97 -0.74 9.37
CA PHE A 38 -7.54 -1.31 10.66
C PHE A 38 -8.12 -0.46 11.79
N GLY A 39 -8.68 -1.11 12.82
CA GLY A 39 -9.27 -0.40 13.98
C GLY A 39 -10.50 0.46 13.66
N GLY A 40 -11.06 0.37 12.45
CA GLY A 40 -12.26 1.08 12.02
C GLY A 40 -12.02 2.51 11.51
N ASN A 41 -10.92 3.16 11.90
CA ASN A 41 -10.60 4.55 11.51
C ASN A 41 -9.27 4.69 10.74
N MET A 42 -8.40 3.67 10.74
CA MET A 42 -7.12 3.74 10.04
C MET A 42 -7.22 3.09 8.67
N ALA A 43 -7.16 3.87 7.59
CA ALA A 43 -7.02 3.33 6.25
C ALA A 43 -5.56 3.00 5.96
N ILE A 44 -5.33 1.85 5.31
CA ILE A 44 -4.03 1.36 4.87
C ILE A 44 -4.16 1.08 3.37
N CYS A 45 -3.38 1.79 2.55
CA CYS A 45 -3.25 1.56 1.12
C CYS A 45 -1.82 1.12 0.82
N VAL A 46 -1.64 -0.03 0.17
CA VAL A 46 -0.34 -0.59 -0.21
C VAL A 46 -0.42 -1.04 -1.66
N TRP A 47 0.54 -0.63 -2.47
CA TRP A 47 0.58 -1.00 -3.89
C TRP A 47 2.00 -1.17 -4.40
N LYS A 48 2.15 -1.89 -5.52
CA LYS A 48 3.42 -2.04 -6.23
C LYS A 48 3.43 -1.22 -7.53
N CYS A 49 4.49 -0.44 -7.70
CA CYS A 49 4.80 0.28 -8.93
C CYS A 49 5.84 -0.52 -9.72
N SER A 50 5.52 -0.78 -10.98
CA SER A 50 6.32 -1.54 -11.95
C SER A 50 6.42 -3.04 -11.73
#